data_AF-A0A1I5G5A7-F1
#
_entry.id   AF-A0A1I5G5A7-F1
#
_cell.length_a   1.000
_cell.length_b   1.000
_cell.length_c   1.000
_cell.angle_alpha   90.00
_cell.angle_beta   90.00
_cell.angle_gamma   90.00
#
_symmetry.space_group_name_H-M   'P 1'
#
loop_
_entity.id
_entity.type
_entity.pdbx_description
1 polymer ?
#
loop_
_entity_poly.entity_id
_entity_poly.type
_entity_poly.pdbx_seq_one_letter_code
_entity_poly.pdbx_strand_id
1 'polypeptide(L)'
;MEAQWNPANAVEKELVAALEAGESKRFAEVVLSAPLYLPILPAQGTEQRRELNEYLPLGRMHVLAFTAREGLARVLEPFSMGHREISAAALMQHWPHPDYVLALNFDLPIGVIMAPDSLTRMAAGEEFLLPAEDAEAVLQAQIRHRCLADLGGDPGGAGPANELEAALAEAIARQDFEAYLAALIDADVLLPLTAPISEDGEFPWLLTGPALPAFTSEELLRRTAPGIEHFTRLPFLVLAANWPAERPALCLNPGSSTELISGAEVLDEILAGAADALAEVTETG
;
A
#
# COMPACT_ATOMS: atom_id res chain seq x y z
N MET A 1 -16.56 -25.83 9.33
CA MET A 1 -17.64 -25.28 8.49
C MET A 1 -17.87 -23.88 9.03
N GLU A 2 -17.21 -22.90 8.45
CA GLU A 2 -17.42 -21.50 8.84
C GLU A 2 -18.90 -21.18 8.67
N ALA A 3 -19.53 -20.65 9.71
CA ALA A 3 -20.92 -20.26 9.62
C ALA A 3 -21.00 -19.14 8.56
N GLN A 4 -21.79 -19.37 7.51
CA GLN A 4 -21.99 -18.38 6.45
C GLN A 4 -22.48 -17.07 7.10
N TRP A 5 -21.67 -16.02 6.99
CA TRP A 5 -22.03 -14.70 7.49
C TRP A 5 -23.31 -14.22 6.78
N ASN A 6 -24.19 -13.59 7.55
CA ASN A 6 -25.42 -12.99 7.04
C ASN A 6 -25.53 -11.54 7.52
N PRO A 7 -25.99 -10.61 6.67
CA PRO A 7 -26.32 -9.24 7.06
C PRO A 7 -27.30 -9.19 8.25
N ALA A 8 -26.95 -8.45 9.29
CA ALA A 8 -27.73 -8.37 10.52
C ALA A 8 -28.96 -7.45 10.39
N ASN A 9 -28.91 -6.44 9.53
CA ASN A 9 -29.98 -5.46 9.39
C ASN A 9 -30.17 -4.99 7.93
N ALA A 10 -31.12 -4.08 7.70
CA ALA A 10 -31.39 -3.55 6.36
C ALA A 10 -30.20 -2.78 5.76
N VAL A 11 -29.46 -2.05 6.60
CA VAL A 11 -28.25 -1.31 6.17
C VAL A 11 -27.23 -2.28 5.59
N GLU A 12 -26.88 -3.34 6.31
CA GLU A 12 -25.89 -4.32 5.83
C GLU A 12 -26.35 -5.06 4.57
N LYS A 13 -27.66 -5.31 4.41
CA LYS A 13 -28.19 -5.89 3.17
C LYS A 13 -27.99 -4.96 1.98
N GLU A 14 -28.21 -3.66 2.17
CA GLU A 14 -27.95 -2.66 1.14
C GLU A 14 -26.45 -2.52 0.83
N LEU A 15 -25.58 -2.63 1.85
CA LEU A 15 -24.14 -2.62 1.63
C LEU A 15 -23.65 -3.83 0.83
N VAL A 16 -24.18 -5.03 1.11
CA VAL A 16 -23.89 -6.22 0.28
C VAL A 16 -24.32 -5.98 -1.16
N ALA A 17 -25.56 -5.53 -1.37
CA ALA A 17 -26.07 -5.28 -2.72
C ALA A 17 -25.25 -4.23 -3.47
N ALA A 18 -24.82 -3.16 -2.79
CA ALA A 18 -23.98 -2.12 -3.38
C ALA A 18 -22.59 -2.67 -3.75
N LEU A 19 -21.97 -3.50 -2.90
CA LEU A 19 -20.68 -4.12 -3.20
C LEU A 19 -20.78 -5.11 -4.37
N GLU A 20 -21.79 -5.98 -4.37
CA GLU A 20 -22.02 -6.95 -5.46
C GLU A 20 -22.27 -6.26 -6.81
N ALA A 21 -22.90 -5.08 -6.79
CA ALA A 21 -23.16 -4.26 -7.98
C ALA A 21 -22.01 -3.29 -8.34
N GLY A 22 -20.94 -3.21 -7.53
CA GLY A 22 -19.86 -2.24 -7.71
C GLY A 22 -20.26 -0.77 -7.48
N GLU A 23 -21.38 -0.52 -6.80
CA GLU A 23 -21.96 0.80 -6.61
C GLU A 23 -21.34 1.54 -5.41
N SER A 24 -20.09 1.96 -5.56
CA SER A 24 -19.32 2.67 -4.52
C SER A 24 -20.04 3.91 -3.96
N LYS A 25 -20.69 4.68 -4.83
CA LYS A 25 -21.49 5.84 -4.44
C LYS A 25 -22.66 5.43 -3.54
N ARG A 26 -23.40 4.37 -3.93
CA ARG A 26 -24.54 3.87 -3.15
C ARG A 26 -24.07 3.35 -1.80
N PHE A 27 -22.96 2.61 -1.76
CA PHE A 27 -22.34 2.15 -0.53
C PHE A 27 -22.10 3.33 0.43
N ALA A 28 -21.42 4.39 -0.04
CA ALA A 28 -21.14 5.57 0.76
C ALA A 28 -22.42 6.29 1.25
N GLU A 29 -23.42 6.47 0.39
CA GLU A 29 -24.70 7.07 0.76
C GLU A 29 -25.41 6.28 1.88
N VAL A 30 -25.41 4.95 1.78
CA VAL A 30 -25.99 4.07 2.80
C VAL A 30 -25.26 4.24 4.13
N VAL A 31 -23.92 4.19 4.13
CA VAL A 31 -23.12 4.40 5.35
C VAL A 31 -23.32 5.79 5.96
N LEU A 32 -23.31 6.84 5.14
CA LEU A 32 -23.47 8.23 5.60
C LEU A 32 -24.83 8.49 6.24
N SER A 33 -25.87 7.78 5.81
CA SER A 33 -27.24 7.91 6.32
C SER A 33 -27.56 7.00 7.52
N ALA A 34 -26.74 5.96 7.75
CA ALA A 34 -26.95 4.98 8.80
C ALA A 34 -26.33 5.40 10.16
N PRO A 35 -26.88 4.90 11.29
CA PRO A 35 -26.15 4.93 12.55
C PRO A 35 -24.94 4.00 12.50
N LEU A 36 -23.82 4.46 13.06
CA LEU A 36 -22.60 3.69 13.25
C LEU A 36 -22.43 3.33 14.73
N TYR A 37 -21.92 2.14 14.98
CA TYR A 37 -21.65 1.62 16.30
C TYR A 37 -20.15 1.55 16.54
N LEU A 38 -19.65 2.40 17.44
CA LEU A 38 -18.26 2.42 17.86
C LEU A 38 -18.11 1.57 19.13
N PRO A 39 -17.18 0.60 19.16
CA PRO A 39 -16.96 -0.22 20.35
C PRO A 39 -16.36 0.60 21.49
N ILE A 40 -16.78 0.29 22.72
CA ILE A 40 -16.12 0.75 23.94
C ILE A 40 -15.07 -0.30 24.27
N LEU A 41 -13.83 0.00 23.93
CA LEU A 41 -12.69 -0.90 24.12
C LEU A 41 -12.12 -0.79 25.54
N PRO A 42 -11.41 -1.84 26.02
CA PRO A 42 -10.72 -1.79 27.30
C PRO A 42 -9.73 -0.63 27.37
N ALA A 43 -9.54 -0.05 28.56
CA ALA A 43 -8.65 1.08 28.75
C ALA A 43 -7.19 0.74 28.42
N GLN A 44 -6.44 1.73 27.93
CA GLN A 44 -5.01 1.58 27.63
C GLN A 44 -4.23 1.11 28.88
N GLY A 45 -3.27 0.21 28.68
CA GLY A 45 -2.43 -0.34 29.75
C GLY A 45 -3.05 -1.48 30.57
N THR A 46 -4.30 -1.87 30.30
CA THR A 46 -4.91 -3.06 30.93
C THR A 46 -4.43 -4.36 30.29
N GLU A 47 -4.60 -5.49 30.98
CA GLU A 47 -4.31 -6.83 30.42
C GLU A 47 -5.24 -7.15 29.24
N GLN A 48 -6.54 -6.90 29.39
CA GLN A 48 -7.52 -7.09 28.31
C GLN A 48 -7.21 -6.22 27.09
N ARG A 49 -6.61 -5.04 27.27
CA ARG A 49 -6.15 -4.22 26.14
C ARG A 49 -4.94 -4.82 25.43
N ARG A 50 -4.02 -5.45 26.16
CA ARG A 50 -2.88 -6.16 25.56
C ARG A 50 -3.35 -7.36 24.75
N GLU A 51 -4.23 -8.18 25.33
CA GLU A 51 -4.87 -9.31 24.63
C GLU A 51 -5.63 -8.86 23.38
N LEU A 52 -6.38 -7.76 23.46
CA LEU A 52 -7.07 -7.19 22.29
C LEU A 52 -6.10 -6.78 21.18
N ASN A 53 -4.97 -6.13 21.52
CA ASN A 53 -3.99 -5.71 20.52
C ASN A 53 -3.29 -6.91 19.86
N GLU A 54 -3.12 -8.02 20.57
CA GLU A 54 -2.62 -9.29 20.02
C GLU A 54 -3.65 -9.96 19.12
N TYR A 55 -4.94 -9.91 19.51
CA TYR A 55 -6.04 -10.48 18.74
C TYR A 55 -6.36 -9.69 17.46
N LEU A 56 -6.28 -8.36 17.51
CA LEU A 56 -6.49 -7.46 16.39
C LEU A 56 -5.22 -6.63 16.14
N PRO A 57 -4.20 -7.21 15.48
CA PRO A 57 -2.97 -6.52 15.12
C PRO A 57 -3.22 -5.59 13.92
N LEU A 58 -4.08 -4.61 14.11
CA LEU A 58 -4.28 -3.54 13.15
C LEU A 58 -3.03 -2.66 13.17
N GLY A 59 -2.13 -2.89 12.22
CA GLY A 59 -0.82 -2.22 12.12
C GLY A 59 -0.89 -0.70 11.93
N ARG A 60 -2.07 -0.16 11.57
CA ARG A 60 -2.33 1.29 11.49
C ARG A 60 -3.26 1.73 12.61
N MET A 61 -3.08 2.95 13.09
CA MET A 61 -4.02 3.56 14.02
C MET A 61 -5.38 3.78 13.33
N HIS A 62 -6.44 3.30 13.96
CA HIS A 62 -7.73 3.13 13.30
C HIS A 62 -8.88 3.49 14.23
N VAL A 63 -9.99 3.91 13.64
CA VAL A 63 -11.29 4.03 14.29
C VAL A 63 -12.17 2.87 13.82
N LEU A 64 -12.50 1.96 14.74
CA LEU A 64 -13.47 0.89 14.46
C LEU A 64 -14.89 1.45 14.45
N ALA A 65 -15.65 1.14 13.42
CA ALA A 65 -17.07 1.42 13.34
C ALA A 65 -17.81 0.24 12.70
N PHE A 66 -19.03 -0.03 13.17
CA PHE A 66 -19.86 -1.11 12.63
C PHE A 66 -21.24 -0.58 12.25
N THR A 67 -21.86 -1.18 11.24
CA THR A 67 -23.22 -0.87 10.81
C THR A 67 -24.28 -1.72 11.53
N ALA A 68 -23.85 -2.72 12.31
CA ALA A 68 -24.70 -3.50 13.19
C ALA A 68 -24.01 -3.82 14.52
N ARG A 69 -24.80 -3.93 15.59
CA ARG A 69 -24.31 -4.29 16.93
C ARG A 69 -23.89 -5.76 16.96
N GLU A 70 -24.56 -6.58 16.17
CA GLU A 70 -24.29 -8.01 15.98
C GLU A 70 -22.96 -8.24 15.27
N GLY A 71 -22.63 -7.43 14.27
CA GLY A 71 -21.32 -7.44 13.60
C GLY A 71 -20.20 -7.07 14.57
N LEU A 72 -20.40 -5.99 15.35
CA LEU A 72 -19.48 -5.57 16.40
C LEU A 72 -19.24 -6.69 17.42
N ALA A 73 -20.30 -7.28 17.97
CA ALA A 73 -20.22 -8.34 18.96
C ALA A 73 -19.49 -9.58 18.40
N ARG A 74 -19.77 -9.96 17.15
CA ARG A 74 -19.12 -11.10 16.49
C ARG A 74 -17.61 -10.95 16.40
N VAL A 75 -17.13 -9.74 16.11
CA VAL A 75 -15.70 -9.47 15.88
C VAL A 75 -14.98 -9.16 17.18
N LEU A 76 -15.65 -8.51 18.13
CA LEU A 76 -14.99 -7.93 19.31
C LEU A 76 -15.38 -8.56 20.65
N GLU A 77 -16.31 -9.51 20.72
CA GLU A 77 -16.47 -10.27 21.97
C GLU A 77 -15.25 -11.20 22.17
N PRO A 78 -14.68 -11.27 23.39
CA PRO A 78 -15.19 -10.73 24.66
C PRO A 78 -14.70 -9.32 25.03
N PHE A 79 -13.90 -8.67 24.18
CA PHE A 79 -13.22 -7.41 24.49
C PHE A 79 -14.13 -6.17 24.50
N SER A 80 -15.24 -6.20 23.78
CA SER A 80 -16.20 -5.09 23.76
C SER A 80 -16.95 -4.96 25.09
N MET A 81 -16.81 -3.81 25.76
CA MET A 81 -17.58 -3.49 26.98
C MET A 81 -18.97 -2.91 26.68
N GLY A 82 -19.33 -2.82 25.41
CA GLY A 82 -20.50 -2.13 24.89
C GLY A 82 -20.12 -1.24 23.71
N HIS A 83 -21.02 -0.34 23.33
CA HIS A 83 -20.80 0.48 22.14
C HIS A 83 -21.54 1.82 22.25
N ARG A 84 -21.06 2.78 21.48
CA ARG A 84 -21.66 4.10 21.30
C ARG A 84 -22.22 4.21 19.90
N GLU A 85 -23.48 4.65 19.81
CA GLU A 85 -24.10 4.99 18.53
C GLU A 85 -23.73 6.43 18.13
N ILE A 86 -23.36 6.64 16.87
CA ILE A 86 -22.97 7.94 16.31
C ILE A 86 -23.33 8.00 14.83
N SER A 87 -23.66 9.17 14.28
CA SER A 87 -23.78 9.33 12.83
C SER A 87 -22.41 9.47 12.17
N ALA A 88 -22.29 9.09 10.89
CA ALA A 88 -21.06 9.29 10.13
C ALA A 88 -20.62 10.76 10.13
N ALA A 89 -21.56 11.70 9.94
CA ALA A 89 -21.26 13.14 9.98
C ALA A 89 -20.69 13.61 11.33
N ALA A 90 -21.26 13.14 12.45
CA ALA A 90 -20.78 13.49 13.78
C ALA A 90 -19.41 12.86 14.08
N LEU A 91 -19.18 11.64 13.59
CA LEU A 91 -17.88 10.97 13.69
C LEU A 91 -16.79 11.74 12.94
N MET A 92 -17.07 12.19 11.71
CA MET A 92 -16.13 12.98 10.92
C MET A 92 -15.78 14.33 11.55
N GLN A 93 -16.77 15.00 12.17
CA GLN A 93 -16.53 16.27 12.87
C GLN A 93 -15.64 16.13 14.10
N HIS A 94 -15.65 14.95 14.75
CA HIS A 94 -14.92 14.69 15.98
C HIS A 94 -13.90 13.57 15.80
N TRP A 95 -13.23 13.57 14.64
CA TRP A 95 -12.24 12.56 14.32
C TRP A 95 -11.10 12.62 15.35
N PRO A 96 -10.73 11.48 15.98
CA PRO A 96 -9.88 11.49 17.17
C PRO A 96 -8.43 11.90 16.89
N HIS A 97 -7.91 11.58 15.70
CA HIS A 97 -6.55 11.91 15.29
C HIS A 97 -6.44 11.92 13.76
N PRO A 98 -5.75 12.89 13.14
CA PRO A 98 -5.68 13.03 11.68
C PRO A 98 -5.11 11.79 10.98
N ASP A 99 -4.13 11.13 11.58
CA ASP A 99 -3.47 9.96 10.98
C ASP A 99 -4.28 8.65 11.10
N TYR A 100 -5.46 8.68 11.74
CA TYR A 100 -6.25 7.47 11.93
C TYR A 100 -7.11 7.19 10.72
N VAL A 101 -7.15 5.92 10.30
CA VAL A 101 -8.04 5.44 9.22
C VAL A 101 -9.38 4.95 9.77
N LEU A 102 -10.44 4.98 8.96
CA LEU A 102 -11.71 4.35 9.28
C LEU A 102 -11.62 2.86 8.93
N ALA A 103 -11.85 1.99 9.92
CA ALA A 103 -12.03 0.55 9.72
C ALA A 103 -13.51 0.22 9.95
N LEU A 104 -14.29 0.26 8.87
CA LEU A 104 -15.73 0.04 8.88
C LEU A 104 -16.02 -1.46 8.69
N ASN A 105 -16.84 -2.03 9.55
CA ASN A 105 -17.23 -3.45 9.51
C ASN A 105 -16.03 -4.39 9.39
N PHE A 106 -14.94 -4.04 10.07
CA PHE A 106 -13.70 -4.80 10.01
C PHE A 106 -13.94 -6.29 10.32
N ASP A 107 -13.24 -7.16 9.59
CA ASP A 107 -13.36 -8.62 9.70
C ASP A 107 -14.74 -9.20 9.34
N LEU A 108 -15.56 -8.42 8.61
CA LEU A 108 -16.81 -8.87 8.00
C LEU A 108 -16.71 -8.81 6.46
N PRO A 109 -17.54 -9.56 5.71
CA PRO A 109 -17.54 -9.54 4.24
C PRO A 109 -17.83 -8.19 3.59
N ILE A 110 -18.40 -7.26 4.34
CA ILE A 110 -18.67 -5.86 3.93
C ILE A 110 -17.65 -4.87 4.52
N GLY A 111 -16.54 -5.39 5.02
CA GLY A 111 -15.50 -4.65 5.70
C GLY A 111 -14.63 -3.86 4.74
N VAL A 112 -14.34 -2.61 5.12
CA VAL A 112 -13.52 -1.69 4.31
C VAL A 112 -12.65 -0.83 5.23
N ILE A 113 -11.41 -0.60 4.82
CA ILE A 113 -10.49 0.33 5.48
C ILE A 113 -10.26 1.50 4.52
N MET A 114 -10.49 2.73 4.99
CA MET A 114 -10.41 3.92 4.15
C MET A 114 -9.97 5.17 4.91
N ALA A 115 -9.59 6.21 4.17
CA ALA A 115 -9.34 7.52 4.74
C ALA A 115 -10.64 8.11 5.32
N PRO A 116 -10.58 9.00 6.33
CA PRO A 116 -11.78 9.55 6.97
C PRO A 116 -12.73 10.23 5.96
N ASP A 117 -12.20 10.96 5.00
CA ASP A 117 -12.97 11.71 4.00
C ASP A 117 -13.47 10.86 2.82
N SER A 118 -13.01 9.61 2.66
CA SER A 118 -13.36 8.74 1.53
C SER A 118 -14.86 8.53 1.37
N LEU A 119 -15.63 8.38 2.45
CA LEU A 119 -17.09 8.25 2.38
C LEU A 119 -17.75 9.46 1.68
N THR A 120 -17.24 10.67 1.94
CA THR A 120 -17.79 11.89 1.32
C THR A 120 -17.42 11.97 -0.16
N ARG A 121 -16.16 11.65 -0.50
CA ARG A 121 -15.68 11.62 -1.90
C ARG A 121 -16.40 10.55 -2.73
N MET A 122 -16.61 9.37 -2.16
CA MET A 122 -17.38 8.30 -2.80
C MET A 122 -18.84 8.71 -3.04
N ALA A 123 -19.49 9.36 -2.06
CA ALA A 123 -20.85 9.88 -2.24
C ALA A 123 -20.92 10.97 -3.33
N ALA A 124 -19.85 11.76 -3.48
CA ALA A 124 -19.70 12.72 -4.58
C ALA A 124 -19.38 12.05 -5.94
N GLY A 125 -19.00 10.78 -5.95
CA GLY A 125 -18.56 10.04 -7.15
C GLY A 125 -17.12 10.34 -7.56
N GLU A 126 -16.31 10.86 -6.64
CA GLU A 126 -14.90 11.21 -6.84
C GLU A 126 -13.95 10.05 -6.50
N GLU A 127 -14.45 9.05 -5.76
CA GLU A 127 -13.70 7.87 -5.31
C GLU A 127 -14.57 6.62 -5.40
N PHE A 128 -13.93 5.46 -5.60
CA PHE A 128 -14.60 4.18 -5.77
C PHE A 128 -13.93 3.13 -4.86
N LEU A 129 -14.75 2.26 -4.27
CA LEU A 129 -14.27 1.04 -3.63
C LEU A 129 -13.77 0.07 -4.68
N LEU A 130 -12.72 -0.63 -4.31
CA LEU A 130 -12.11 -1.65 -5.13
C LEU A 130 -12.20 -2.97 -4.38
N PRO A 131 -12.53 -4.07 -5.07
CA PRO A 131 -12.34 -5.42 -4.54
C PRO A 131 -10.92 -5.58 -4.01
N ALA A 132 -10.76 -6.31 -2.90
CA ALA A 132 -9.44 -6.52 -2.28
C ALA A 132 -8.43 -7.18 -3.25
N GLU A 133 -8.93 -8.07 -4.13
CA GLU A 133 -8.16 -8.71 -5.20
C GLU A 133 -7.62 -7.74 -6.26
N ASP A 134 -8.27 -6.61 -6.47
CA ASP A 134 -7.85 -5.58 -7.44
C ASP A 134 -7.08 -4.43 -6.79
N ALA A 135 -7.06 -4.36 -5.45
CA ALA A 135 -6.51 -3.23 -4.70
C ALA A 135 -5.02 -3.00 -4.99
N GLU A 136 -4.24 -4.08 -5.10
CA GLU A 136 -2.82 -3.99 -5.41
C GLU A 136 -2.57 -3.45 -6.82
N ALA A 137 -3.26 -4.00 -7.83
CA ALA A 137 -3.11 -3.58 -9.22
C ALA A 137 -3.49 -2.10 -9.41
N VAL A 138 -4.54 -1.62 -8.72
CA VAL A 138 -4.93 -0.21 -8.78
C VAL A 138 -3.97 0.67 -7.99
N LEU A 139 -3.50 0.25 -6.82
CA LEU A 139 -2.48 0.99 -6.08
C LEU A 139 -1.20 1.15 -6.92
N GLN A 140 -0.76 0.08 -7.57
CA GLN A 140 0.37 0.12 -8.51
C GLN A 140 0.08 1.08 -9.67
N ALA A 141 -1.12 1.05 -10.26
CA ALA A 141 -1.49 1.98 -11.32
C ALA A 141 -1.52 3.45 -10.86
N GLN A 142 -1.95 3.73 -9.62
CA GLN A 142 -1.94 5.06 -9.02
C GLN A 142 -0.49 5.54 -8.76
N ILE A 143 0.36 4.68 -8.23
CA ILE A 143 1.79 4.96 -8.03
C ILE A 143 2.44 5.27 -9.39
N ARG A 144 2.23 4.42 -10.40
CA ARG A 144 2.71 4.63 -11.78
C ARG A 144 2.30 6.00 -12.30
N HIS A 145 1.01 6.31 -12.21
CA HIS A 145 0.47 7.58 -12.70
C HIS A 145 1.14 8.77 -12.02
N ARG A 146 1.34 8.71 -10.70
CA ARG A 146 2.00 9.76 -9.94
C ARG A 146 3.48 9.91 -10.32
N CYS A 147 4.21 8.80 -10.39
CA CYS A 147 5.62 8.79 -10.82
C CYS A 147 5.77 9.47 -12.19
N LEU A 148 4.99 9.04 -13.18
CA LEU A 148 5.06 9.61 -14.53
C LEU A 148 4.70 11.10 -14.55
N ALA A 149 3.66 11.51 -13.81
CA ALA A 149 3.23 12.89 -13.74
C ALA A 149 4.31 13.81 -13.14
N ASP A 150 4.97 13.36 -12.07
CA ASP A 150 5.99 14.14 -11.37
C ASP A 150 7.33 14.16 -12.14
N LEU A 151 7.68 13.07 -12.84
CA LEU A 151 8.90 12.97 -13.64
C LEU A 151 8.79 13.71 -14.99
N GLY A 152 7.58 13.84 -15.54
CA GLY A 152 7.27 14.72 -16.68
C GLY A 152 7.72 14.24 -18.05
N GLY A 153 8.17 12.98 -18.18
CA GLY A 153 8.57 12.36 -19.45
C GLY A 153 7.62 11.26 -19.93
N ASP A 154 7.97 10.65 -21.07
CA ASP A 154 7.25 9.53 -21.66
C ASP A 154 8.23 8.35 -21.80
N PRO A 155 7.97 7.19 -21.16
CA PRO A 155 8.81 6.01 -21.28
C PRO A 155 8.82 5.38 -22.69
N GLY A 156 7.96 5.82 -23.62
CA GLY A 156 7.73 5.18 -24.93
C GLY A 156 8.96 4.84 -25.81
N GLY A 157 9.04 3.55 -26.21
CA GLY A 157 9.95 2.94 -27.22
C GLY A 157 11.39 2.69 -26.75
N ALA A 158 12.20 1.72 -27.22
CA ALA A 158 12.02 0.44 -27.92
C ALA A 158 13.16 -0.50 -27.48
N GLY A 159 12.84 -1.76 -27.11
CA GLY A 159 13.80 -2.81 -26.77
C GLY A 159 14.63 -2.53 -25.51
N PRO A 160 15.31 -3.55 -24.95
CA PRO A 160 16.20 -3.37 -23.81
C PRO A 160 17.42 -2.52 -24.19
N ALA A 161 17.74 -1.50 -23.38
CA ALA A 161 18.89 -0.61 -23.60
C ALA A 161 20.22 -1.22 -23.13
N ASN A 162 20.18 -2.23 -22.26
CA ASN A 162 21.35 -2.95 -21.75
C ASN A 162 21.03 -4.41 -21.41
N GLU A 163 22.05 -5.16 -20.98
CA GLU A 163 21.91 -6.58 -20.61
C GLU A 163 20.93 -6.80 -19.45
N LEU A 164 20.91 -5.89 -18.47
CA LEU A 164 19.96 -5.93 -17.36
C LEU A 164 18.51 -5.84 -17.89
N GLU A 165 18.19 -4.83 -18.68
CA GLU A 165 16.84 -4.69 -19.25
C GLU A 165 16.45 -5.87 -20.14
N ALA A 166 17.42 -6.48 -20.83
CA ALA A 166 17.18 -7.68 -21.62
C ALA A 166 16.79 -8.86 -20.72
N ALA A 167 17.53 -9.07 -19.63
CA ALA A 167 17.23 -10.10 -18.64
C ALA A 167 15.87 -9.86 -17.96
N LEU A 168 15.54 -8.62 -17.60
CA LEU A 168 14.25 -8.26 -17.00
C LEU A 168 13.08 -8.48 -17.96
N ALA A 169 13.23 -8.07 -19.22
CA ALA A 169 12.21 -8.28 -20.25
C ALA A 169 11.99 -9.77 -20.53
N GLU A 170 13.07 -10.56 -20.53
CA GLU A 170 13.03 -12.01 -20.71
C GLU A 170 12.37 -12.72 -19.52
N ALA A 171 12.66 -12.30 -18.29
CA ALA A 171 12.02 -12.80 -17.07
C ALA A 171 10.51 -12.52 -17.09
N ILE A 172 10.09 -11.28 -17.43
CA ILE A 172 8.68 -10.92 -17.58
C ILE A 172 7.99 -11.76 -18.66
N ALA A 173 8.63 -11.96 -19.82
CA ALA A 173 8.07 -12.76 -20.90
C ALA A 173 7.84 -14.23 -20.50
N ARG A 174 8.63 -14.75 -19.55
CA ARG A 174 8.48 -16.09 -18.98
C ARG A 174 7.60 -16.14 -17.73
N GLN A 175 7.14 -14.98 -17.24
CA GLN A 175 6.46 -14.83 -15.95
C GLN A 175 7.32 -15.39 -14.79
N ASP A 176 8.63 -15.22 -14.89
CA ASP A 176 9.62 -15.72 -13.93
C ASP A 176 10.08 -14.59 -13.01
N PHE A 177 9.36 -14.41 -11.91
CA PHE A 177 9.65 -13.33 -10.97
C PHE A 177 10.95 -13.56 -10.18
N GLU A 178 11.32 -14.82 -9.94
CA GLU A 178 12.59 -15.15 -9.27
C GLU A 178 13.78 -14.74 -10.15
N ALA A 179 13.75 -15.05 -11.45
CA ALA A 179 14.77 -14.61 -12.39
C ALA A 179 14.83 -13.07 -12.52
N TYR A 180 13.68 -12.40 -12.44
CA TYR A 180 13.61 -10.95 -12.44
C TYR A 180 14.34 -10.34 -11.22
N LEU A 181 14.05 -10.84 -10.02
CA LEU A 181 14.69 -10.37 -8.79
C LEU A 181 16.19 -10.69 -8.76
N ALA A 182 16.59 -11.89 -9.20
CA ALA A 182 17.99 -12.28 -9.28
C ALA A 182 18.79 -11.34 -10.21
N ALA A 183 18.23 -10.99 -11.37
CA ALA A 183 18.85 -10.04 -12.28
C ALA A 183 19.01 -8.64 -11.66
N LEU A 184 18.07 -8.18 -10.83
CA LEU A 184 18.19 -6.91 -10.12
C LEU A 184 19.22 -6.93 -9.01
N ILE A 185 19.29 -8.02 -8.23
CA ILE A 185 20.23 -8.15 -7.09
C ILE A 185 21.68 -7.96 -7.52
N ASP A 186 22.04 -8.52 -8.68
CA ASP A 186 23.41 -8.47 -9.21
C ASP A 186 23.74 -7.20 -10.01
N ALA A 187 22.80 -6.27 -10.10
CA ALA A 187 22.92 -5.14 -11.02
C ALA A 187 23.01 -3.76 -10.35
N ASP A 188 23.57 -2.83 -11.12
CA ASP A 188 23.54 -1.41 -10.80
C ASP A 188 22.24 -0.77 -11.31
N VAL A 189 21.63 0.05 -10.47
CA VAL A 189 20.48 0.89 -10.81
C VAL A 189 20.87 2.36 -10.79
N LEU A 190 20.06 3.18 -11.46
CA LEU A 190 20.18 4.63 -11.49
C LEU A 190 19.11 5.24 -10.60
N LEU A 191 19.56 6.04 -9.65
CA LEU A 191 18.71 6.71 -8.68
C LEU A 191 18.70 8.22 -8.97
N PRO A 192 17.57 8.79 -9.40
CA PRO A 192 17.34 10.24 -9.42
C PRO A 192 17.47 10.87 -8.03
N LEU A 193 18.03 12.06 -7.97
CA LEU A 193 18.28 12.78 -6.73
C LEU A 193 17.83 14.24 -6.86
N THR A 194 17.48 14.86 -5.72
CA THR A 194 17.15 16.29 -5.67
C THR A 194 18.38 17.18 -5.65
N ALA A 195 19.53 16.64 -5.26
CA ALA A 195 20.84 17.31 -5.20
C ALA A 195 21.97 16.28 -5.38
N PRO A 196 23.24 16.70 -5.52
CA PRO A 196 24.38 15.79 -5.39
C PRO A 196 24.48 15.19 -3.98
N ILE A 197 24.97 13.95 -3.87
CA ILE A 197 25.21 13.29 -2.57
C ILE A 197 26.22 14.12 -1.77
N SER A 198 25.92 14.35 -0.49
CA SER A 198 26.81 15.08 0.43
C SER A 198 28.05 14.26 0.78
N GLU A 199 29.09 14.91 1.29
CA GLU A 199 30.31 14.22 1.76
C GLU A 199 30.01 13.23 2.92
N ASP A 200 28.92 13.48 3.65
CA ASP A 200 28.45 12.62 4.75
C ASP A 200 27.76 11.34 4.26
N GLY A 201 27.57 11.18 2.94
CA GLY A 201 26.98 9.99 2.32
C GLY A 201 25.45 9.92 2.39
N GLU A 202 24.78 11.01 2.78
CA GLU A 202 23.32 11.08 2.82
C GLU A 202 22.75 11.26 1.42
N PHE A 203 21.78 10.42 1.05
CA PHE A 203 21.10 10.51 -0.24
C PHE A 203 20.03 11.60 -0.21
N PRO A 204 20.10 12.62 -1.06
CA PRO A 204 19.04 13.61 -1.22
C PRO A 204 17.92 13.03 -2.09
N TRP A 205 17.11 12.13 -1.49
CA TRP A 205 16.07 11.36 -2.15
C TRP A 205 15.13 12.24 -2.98
N LEU A 206 14.82 11.78 -4.19
CA LEU A 206 13.74 12.34 -5.00
C LEU A 206 12.53 11.41 -4.87
N LEU A 207 11.48 11.87 -4.21
CA LEU A 207 10.22 11.15 -4.07
C LEU A 207 9.16 11.68 -5.04
N THR A 208 8.36 10.79 -5.61
CA THR A 208 7.20 11.12 -6.45
C THR A 208 5.93 10.61 -5.76
N GLY A 209 5.34 11.43 -4.90
CA GLY A 209 4.30 10.99 -3.97
C GLY A 209 4.83 9.91 -3.00
N PRO A 210 4.17 8.73 -2.88
CA PRO A 210 4.59 7.66 -1.95
C PRO A 210 5.68 6.74 -2.54
N ALA A 211 6.34 7.13 -3.65
CA ALA A 211 7.23 6.25 -4.39
C ALA A 211 8.62 6.84 -4.61
N LEU A 212 9.61 5.96 -4.66
CA LEU A 212 10.99 6.23 -5.02
C LEU A 212 11.23 5.70 -6.45
N PRO A 213 11.38 6.59 -7.45
CA PRO A 213 11.69 6.18 -8.81
C PRO A 213 13.14 5.66 -8.91
N ALA A 214 13.35 4.58 -9.66
CA ALA A 214 14.67 4.09 -10.03
C ALA A 214 14.65 3.61 -11.48
N PHE A 215 15.82 3.57 -12.12
CA PHE A 215 15.95 3.23 -13.53
C PHE A 215 17.05 2.21 -13.77
N THR A 216 16.85 1.33 -14.74
CA THR A 216 17.85 0.34 -15.15
C THR A 216 18.78 0.84 -16.24
N SER A 217 18.47 1.97 -16.88
CA SER A 217 19.34 2.61 -17.87
C SER A 217 19.21 4.13 -17.87
N GLU A 218 20.28 4.80 -18.30
CA GLU A 218 20.24 6.26 -18.49
C GLU A 218 19.27 6.62 -19.61
N GLU A 219 19.07 5.73 -20.58
CA GLU A 219 18.11 5.92 -21.66
C GLU A 219 16.68 6.01 -21.12
N LEU A 220 16.26 5.07 -20.27
CA LEU A 220 14.96 5.13 -19.59
C LEU A 220 14.85 6.35 -18.68
N LEU A 221 15.88 6.65 -17.87
CA LEU A 221 15.88 7.84 -17.01
C LEU A 221 15.66 9.11 -17.83
N ARG A 222 16.40 9.30 -18.92
CA ARG A 222 16.32 10.51 -19.75
C ARG A 222 14.99 10.63 -20.50
N ARG A 223 14.36 9.52 -20.86
CA ARG A 223 13.03 9.51 -21.50
C ARG A 223 11.91 9.82 -20.52
N THR A 224 11.92 9.14 -19.37
CA THR A 224 10.83 9.23 -18.39
C THR A 224 10.98 10.45 -17.47
N ALA A 225 12.20 10.95 -17.29
CA ALA A 225 12.50 12.04 -16.36
C ALA A 225 13.51 13.07 -16.97
N PRO A 226 13.17 13.72 -18.09
CA PRO A 226 14.09 14.59 -18.84
C PRO A 226 14.59 15.81 -18.04
N GLY A 227 13.83 16.24 -17.03
CA GLY A 227 14.17 17.37 -16.16
C GLY A 227 15.13 17.04 -15.02
N ILE A 228 15.51 15.77 -14.84
CA ILE A 228 16.40 15.36 -13.74
C ILE A 228 17.87 15.67 -14.09
N GLU A 229 18.46 16.54 -13.28
CA GLU A 229 19.87 16.93 -13.40
C GLU A 229 20.81 16.01 -12.63
N HIS A 230 20.38 15.53 -11.46
CA HIS A 230 21.20 14.74 -10.54
C HIS A 230 20.70 13.30 -10.47
N PHE A 231 21.61 12.35 -10.71
CA PHE A 231 21.37 10.94 -10.48
C PHE A 231 22.69 10.25 -10.16
N THR A 232 22.62 9.10 -9.50
CA THR A 232 23.78 8.26 -9.20
C THR A 232 23.55 6.84 -9.69
N ARG A 233 24.63 6.13 -10.02
CA ARG A 233 24.62 4.69 -10.29
C ARG A 233 25.14 3.96 -9.07
N LEU A 234 24.40 2.97 -8.57
CA LEU A 234 24.76 2.18 -7.40
C LEU A 234 24.22 0.76 -7.50
N PRO A 235 24.87 -0.22 -6.83
CA PRO A 235 24.34 -1.58 -6.75
C PRO A 235 22.95 -1.57 -6.11
N PHE A 236 22.03 -2.38 -6.63
CA PHE A 236 20.66 -2.47 -6.11
C PHE A 236 20.63 -2.81 -4.62
N LEU A 237 21.51 -3.71 -4.16
CA LEU A 237 21.64 -4.05 -2.74
C LEU A 237 22.08 -2.86 -1.87
N VAL A 238 22.90 -1.94 -2.40
CA VAL A 238 23.29 -0.73 -1.67
C VAL A 238 22.10 0.22 -1.54
N LEU A 239 21.29 0.35 -2.60
CA LEU A 239 20.03 1.11 -2.53
C LEU A 239 19.08 0.51 -1.48
N ALA A 240 18.86 -0.81 -1.51
CA ALA A 240 18.00 -1.50 -0.56
C ALA A 240 18.48 -1.32 0.89
N ALA A 241 19.78 -1.43 1.14
CA ALA A 241 20.37 -1.27 2.47
C ALA A 241 20.26 0.16 3.04
N ASN A 242 20.12 1.18 2.17
CA ASN A 242 20.01 2.58 2.56
C ASN A 242 18.60 3.14 2.33
N TRP A 243 17.57 2.29 2.29
CA TRP A 243 16.22 2.71 1.93
C TRP A 243 15.69 3.87 2.80
N PRO A 244 14.92 4.84 2.24
CA PRO A 244 14.40 5.97 3.01
C PRO A 244 13.55 5.55 4.21
N ALA A 245 13.62 6.33 5.30
CA ALA A 245 12.91 6.05 6.55
C ALA A 245 11.39 6.05 6.39
N GLU A 246 10.87 6.85 5.46
CA GLU A 246 9.45 6.94 5.10
C GLU A 246 8.94 5.67 4.38
N ARG A 247 9.85 4.74 4.03
CA ARG A 247 9.58 3.48 3.32
C ARG A 247 8.68 3.65 2.09
N PRO A 248 9.05 4.51 1.13
CA PRO A 248 8.29 4.64 -0.10
C PRO A 248 8.28 3.33 -0.89
N ALA A 249 7.27 3.14 -1.73
CA ALA A 249 7.26 2.05 -2.70
C ALA A 249 8.39 2.23 -3.72
N LEU A 250 9.05 1.15 -4.14
CA LEU A 250 9.95 1.17 -5.29
C LEU A 250 9.10 1.33 -6.55
N CYS A 251 9.44 2.30 -7.40
CA CYS A 251 8.90 2.42 -8.75
C CYS A 251 10.05 2.31 -9.75
N LEU A 252 10.40 1.08 -10.11
CA LEU A 252 11.46 0.79 -11.06
C LEU A 252 10.92 0.92 -12.49
N ASN A 253 11.62 1.69 -13.33
CA ASN A 253 11.29 1.91 -14.74
C ASN A 253 9.81 2.31 -14.97
N PRO A 254 9.31 3.39 -14.34
CA PRO A 254 7.90 3.78 -14.43
C PRO A 254 7.39 3.84 -15.87
N GLY A 255 6.31 3.10 -16.13
CA GLY A 255 5.61 2.99 -17.40
C GLY A 255 6.35 2.27 -18.53
N SER A 256 7.49 1.63 -18.26
CA SER A 256 8.19 0.79 -19.25
C SER A 256 7.64 -0.65 -19.30
N SER A 257 8.12 -1.47 -20.23
CA SER A 257 7.83 -2.90 -20.28
C SER A 257 8.56 -3.74 -19.22
N THR A 258 9.52 -3.15 -18.52
CA THR A 258 10.31 -3.74 -17.42
C THR A 258 10.00 -3.07 -16.08
N GLU A 259 8.77 -2.57 -15.94
CA GLU A 259 8.35 -1.88 -14.73
C GLU A 259 8.17 -2.87 -13.58
N LEU A 260 8.61 -2.44 -12.39
CA LEU A 260 8.23 -3.07 -11.12
C LEU A 260 7.76 -1.97 -10.15
N ILE A 261 6.56 -2.15 -9.61
CA ILE A 261 6.06 -1.35 -8.49
C ILE A 261 5.84 -2.28 -7.31
N SER A 262 6.58 -2.04 -6.23
CA SER A 262 6.55 -2.89 -5.05
C SER A 262 6.66 -2.07 -3.77
N GLY A 263 6.02 -2.56 -2.70
CA GLY A 263 6.25 -2.06 -1.35
C GLY A 263 7.70 -2.29 -0.90
N ALA A 264 8.09 -1.62 0.19
CA ALA A 264 9.43 -1.74 0.76
C ALA A 264 9.68 -3.10 1.41
N GLU A 265 8.63 -3.87 1.70
CA GLU A 265 8.70 -5.19 2.33
C GLU A 265 9.45 -6.21 1.46
N VAL A 266 9.29 -6.15 0.13
CA VAL A 266 10.03 -7.01 -0.81
C VAL A 266 11.55 -6.74 -0.73
N LEU A 267 11.96 -5.53 -0.35
CA LEU A 267 13.38 -5.22 -0.18
C LEU A 267 13.95 -5.87 1.07
N ASP A 268 13.15 -6.02 2.14
CA ASP A 268 13.57 -6.72 3.36
C ASP A 268 13.82 -8.20 3.06
N GLU A 269 12.94 -8.82 2.27
CA GLU A 269 13.09 -10.21 1.83
C GLU A 269 14.35 -10.40 0.97
N ILE A 270 14.61 -9.47 0.04
CA ILE A 270 15.81 -9.49 -0.80
C ILE A 270 17.09 -9.35 0.05
N LEU A 271 17.11 -8.43 1.00
CA LEU A 271 18.25 -8.22 1.88
C LEU A 271 18.52 -9.42 2.80
N ALA A 272 17.46 -10.04 3.33
CA ALA A 272 17.57 -11.25 4.13
C ALA A 272 18.17 -12.40 3.30
N GLY A 273 17.64 -12.65 2.09
CA GLY A 273 18.14 -13.69 1.20
C GLY A 273 19.61 -13.47 0.78
N ALA A 274 20.00 -12.22 0.52
CA ALA A 274 21.38 -11.88 0.20
C ALA A 274 22.34 -12.10 1.38
N ALA A 275 21.91 -11.79 2.60
CA ALA A 275 22.70 -12.01 3.82
C ALA A 275 22.92 -13.50 4.10
N ASP A 276 21.88 -14.33 3.93
CA ASP A 276 21.96 -15.78 4.11
C ASP A 276 22.93 -16.41 3.09
N ALA A 277 22.86 -16.01 1.82
CA ALA A 277 23.77 -16.49 0.77
C ALA A 277 25.24 -16.14 1.05
N LEU A 278 25.51 -14.95 1.58
CA LEU A 278 26.87 -14.54 1.98
C LEU A 278 27.40 -15.37 3.16
N ALA A 279 26.54 -15.74 4.12
CA ALA A 279 26.93 -16.57 5.25
C ALA A 279 27.33 -17.99 4.82
N GLU A 280 26.57 -18.62 3.91
CA GLU A 280 26.87 -19.96 3.39
C GLU A 280 28.22 -20.02 2.63
N VAL A 281 28.56 -18.97 1.88
CA VAL A 281 29.85 -18.87 1.17
C VAL A 281 31.02 -18.79 2.15
N THR A 282 30.84 -18.16 3.32
CA THR A 282 31.88 -18.06 4.35
C THR A 282 32.06 -19.33 5.18
N GLU A 283 31.06 -20.20 5.30
CA GLU A 283 31.18 -21.49 6.00
C GLU A 283 31.79 -22.60 5.14
N THR A 284 31.79 -22.44 3.81
CA THR A 284 32.28 -23.44 2.85
C THR A 284 33.71 -23.15 2.35
N GLY A 285 34.34 -22.07 2.84
CA GLY A 285 35.66 -21.56 2.43
C GLY A 285 36.83 -21.90 3.34
#